data_AF-A0A154P4P7-F1
#
_entry.id   AF-A0A154P4P7-F1
#
_cell.length_a   1.000
_cell.length_b   1.000
_cell.length_c   1.000
_cell.angle_alpha   90.00
_cell.angle_beta   90.00
_cell.angle_gamma   90.00
#
_symmetry.space_group_name_H-M   'P 1'
#
loop_
_entity.id
_entity.type
_entity.pdbx_description
1 polymer ?
#
loop_
_entity_poly.entity_id
_entity_poly.type
_entity_poly.pdbx_seq_one_letter_code
_entity_poly.pdbx_strand_id
1 'polypeptide(L)'
;MVARSTWCFKAAAFRAVILGAPASGKGTMSSRIVKHFKVAHISSGDKLRHHMNSGTELGKTVASYVLTGKYVPDDVIISMINIEIERVGDKNWLLDGFPRTLLQTEELQKAHPVNLVLYLDVPIPTILERVKNRWVHLPSGRVYNVGFNSPKVPGKDDVTGEPLSKRDDDKVEIVQKRLEQYAKANEPILTFYEGLGILNTFRGNTTDELWPHVKDTITKFL
;
A
#
# COMPACT_ATOMS: atom_id res chain seq x y z
N MET A 1 -9.97 -48.89 -21.31
CA MET A 1 -9.28 -47.67 -21.78
C MET A 1 -9.76 -46.52 -20.89
N VAL A 2 -9.00 -46.18 -19.84
CA VAL A 2 -9.43 -45.23 -18.79
C VAL A 2 -9.07 -43.82 -19.24
N ALA A 3 -10.06 -42.95 -19.39
CA ALA A 3 -9.87 -41.54 -19.69
C ALA A 3 -9.13 -40.87 -18.52
N ARG A 4 -7.91 -40.39 -18.78
CA ARG A 4 -7.17 -39.54 -17.84
C ARG A 4 -7.86 -38.20 -17.78
N SER A 5 -8.56 -37.92 -16.68
CA SER A 5 -9.06 -36.59 -16.37
C SER A 5 -7.86 -35.67 -16.14
N THR A 6 -7.58 -34.79 -17.09
CA THR A 6 -6.68 -33.65 -16.90
C THR A 6 -7.33 -32.67 -15.94
N TRP A 7 -7.08 -32.86 -14.65
CA TRP A 7 -7.32 -31.84 -13.64
C TRP A 7 -6.38 -30.68 -13.92
N CYS A 8 -6.90 -29.63 -14.55
CA CYS A 8 -6.21 -28.35 -14.67
C CYS A 8 -6.25 -27.69 -13.30
N PHE A 9 -5.16 -27.76 -12.52
CA PHE A 9 -4.99 -26.88 -11.37
C PHE A 9 -5.00 -25.44 -11.89
N LYS A 10 -6.11 -24.71 -11.70
CA LYS A 10 -6.06 -23.24 -11.81
C LYS A 10 -5.02 -22.78 -10.80
N ALA A 11 -3.97 -22.12 -11.27
CA ALA A 11 -3.06 -21.41 -10.38
C ALA A 11 -3.88 -20.53 -9.44
N ALA A 12 -3.59 -20.58 -8.14
CA ALA A 12 -4.29 -19.74 -7.17
C ALA A 12 -4.14 -18.27 -7.60
N ALA A 13 -5.24 -17.51 -7.57
CA ALA A 13 -5.19 -16.11 -7.97
C ALA A 13 -4.20 -15.32 -7.10
N PHE A 14 -3.51 -14.35 -7.67
CA PHE A 14 -2.57 -13.50 -6.92
C PHE A 14 -3.35 -12.55 -6.01
N ARG A 15 -3.12 -12.68 -4.71
CA ARG A 15 -3.82 -11.97 -3.63
C ARG A 15 -2.74 -11.48 -2.68
N ALA A 16 -2.25 -10.26 -2.91
CA ALA A 16 -1.07 -9.76 -2.21
C ALA A 16 -1.36 -8.51 -1.38
N VAL A 17 -0.60 -8.37 -0.30
CA VAL A 17 -0.57 -7.19 0.56
C VAL A 17 0.85 -6.63 0.57
N ILE A 18 0.99 -5.30 0.57
CA ILE A 18 2.26 -4.62 0.83
C ILE A 18 2.23 -3.84 2.15
N LEU A 19 3.15 -4.20 3.04
CA LEU A 19 3.33 -3.64 4.38
C LEU A 19 4.62 -2.83 4.49
N GLY A 20 4.69 -2.00 5.52
CA GLY A 20 5.85 -1.15 5.81
C GLY A 20 5.44 0.20 6.38
N ALA A 21 6.39 0.89 6.99
CA ALA A 21 6.16 2.18 7.64
C ALA A 21 5.65 3.26 6.66
N PRO A 22 4.97 4.32 7.15
CA PRO A 22 4.77 5.55 6.38
C PRO A 22 6.07 5.99 5.68
N ALA A 23 5.98 6.40 4.42
CA ALA A 23 7.14 6.77 3.58
C ALA A 23 8.24 5.71 3.37
N SER A 24 8.01 4.43 3.68
CA SER A 24 8.93 3.33 3.34
C SER A 24 9.05 3.06 1.82
N GLY A 25 8.24 3.71 0.99
CA GLY A 25 8.28 3.56 -0.47
C GLY A 25 7.23 2.59 -1.03
N LYS A 26 6.29 2.11 -0.20
CA LYS A 26 5.17 1.23 -0.62
C LYS A 26 4.49 1.72 -1.89
N GLY A 27 3.96 2.93 -1.93
CA GLY A 27 3.24 3.44 -3.11
C GLY A 27 4.09 3.44 -4.40
N THR A 28 5.39 3.70 -4.30
CA THR A 28 6.31 3.59 -5.45
C THR A 28 6.48 2.13 -5.86
N MET A 29 6.68 1.23 -4.90
CA MET A 29 6.77 -0.22 -5.14
C MET A 29 5.47 -0.77 -5.74
N SER A 30 4.30 -0.44 -5.17
CA SER A 30 2.97 -0.78 -5.67
C SER A 30 2.78 -0.31 -7.11
N SER A 31 3.18 0.93 -7.42
CA SER A 31 3.10 1.46 -8.79
C SER A 31 3.96 0.64 -9.78
N ARG A 32 5.15 0.20 -9.36
CA ARG A 32 6.01 -0.68 -10.18
C ARG A 32 5.38 -2.06 -10.36
N ILE A 33 4.86 -2.67 -9.30
CA ILE A 33 4.18 -3.98 -9.33
C ILE A 33 3.00 -3.92 -10.30
N VAL A 34 2.12 -2.94 -10.14
CA VAL A 34 0.91 -2.76 -10.96
C VAL A 34 1.27 -2.56 -12.43
N LYS A 35 2.27 -1.72 -12.72
CA LYS A 35 2.72 -1.49 -14.10
C LYS A 35 3.34 -2.73 -14.73
N HIS A 36 4.14 -3.49 -13.97
CA HIS A 36 4.87 -4.64 -14.50
C HIS A 36 3.99 -5.88 -14.67
N PHE A 37 3.18 -6.20 -13.65
CA PHE A 37 2.40 -7.43 -13.56
C PHE A 37 0.92 -7.25 -13.93
N LYS A 38 0.47 -6.01 -14.20
CA LYS A 38 -0.91 -5.69 -14.61
C LYS A 38 -1.98 -6.19 -13.61
N VAL A 39 -1.66 -6.12 -12.33
CA VAL A 39 -2.60 -6.46 -11.23
C VAL A 39 -3.44 -5.26 -10.83
N ALA A 40 -4.64 -5.50 -10.32
CA ALA A 40 -5.48 -4.44 -9.75
C ALA A 40 -4.83 -3.87 -8.48
N HIS A 41 -5.00 -2.57 -8.27
CA HIS A 41 -4.42 -1.86 -7.13
C HIS A 41 -5.52 -1.33 -6.22
N ILE A 42 -5.49 -1.73 -4.96
CA ILE A 42 -6.43 -1.27 -3.93
C ILE A 42 -5.63 -0.52 -2.87
N SER A 43 -5.61 0.81 -2.95
CA SER A 43 -4.90 1.68 -2.01
C SER A 43 -5.89 2.32 -1.04
N SER A 44 -5.86 1.88 0.23
CA SER A 44 -6.78 2.40 1.26
C SER A 44 -6.65 3.91 1.42
N GLY A 45 -5.40 4.41 1.38
CA GLY A 45 -5.11 5.82 1.50
C GLY A 45 -5.66 6.64 0.33
N ASP A 46 -5.52 6.16 -0.92
CA ASP A 46 -6.04 6.89 -2.08
C ASP A 46 -7.56 6.92 -2.08
N LYS A 47 -8.20 5.82 -1.65
CA LYS A 47 -9.66 5.76 -1.49
C LYS A 47 -10.17 6.74 -0.44
N LEU A 48 -9.55 6.77 0.75
CA LEU A 48 -9.93 7.76 1.79
C LEU A 48 -9.74 9.20 1.30
N ARG A 49 -8.62 9.50 0.63
CA ARG A 49 -8.39 10.83 0.04
C ARG A 49 -9.41 11.17 -1.03
N HIS A 50 -9.78 10.22 -1.87
CA HIS A 50 -10.82 10.42 -2.88
C HIS A 50 -12.17 10.77 -2.25
N HIS A 51 -12.58 10.05 -1.21
CA HIS A 51 -13.80 10.34 -0.46
C HIS A 51 -13.77 11.73 0.20
N MET A 52 -12.66 12.09 0.83
CA MET A 52 -12.46 13.42 1.42
C MET A 52 -12.56 14.53 0.37
N ASN A 53 -11.82 14.40 -0.74
CA ASN A 53 -11.79 15.42 -1.81
C ASN A 53 -13.13 15.55 -2.53
N SER A 54 -13.90 14.46 -2.62
CA SER A 54 -15.23 14.45 -3.24
C SER A 54 -16.33 14.87 -2.27
N GLY A 55 -16.01 15.19 -1.02
CA GLY A 55 -16.97 15.65 -0.02
C GLY A 55 -18.06 14.64 0.33
N THR A 56 -17.80 13.33 0.16
CA THR A 56 -18.80 12.30 0.48
C THR A 56 -19.02 12.23 1.99
N GLU A 57 -20.13 11.63 2.44
CA GLU A 57 -20.38 11.44 3.87
C GLU A 57 -19.24 10.67 4.56
N LEU A 58 -18.79 9.56 3.97
CA LEU A 58 -17.59 8.85 4.43
C LEU A 58 -16.37 9.78 4.52
N GLY A 59 -16.14 10.61 3.51
CA GLY A 59 -15.03 11.56 3.46
C GLY A 59 -15.06 12.56 4.61
N LYS A 60 -16.23 13.12 4.91
CA LYS A 60 -16.43 14.04 6.05
C LYS A 60 -16.16 13.33 7.38
N THR A 61 -16.64 12.09 7.54
CA THR A 61 -16.44 11.29 8.76
C THR A 61 -14.96 10.97 8.99
N VAL A 62 -14.23 10.55 7.95
CA VAL A 62 -12.83 10.11 8.10
C VAL A 62 -11.81 11.25 8.08
N ALA A 63 -12.18 12.44 7.60
CA ALA A 63 -11.28 13.57 7.45
C ALA A 63 -10.55 13.93 8.75
N SER A 64 -11.28 13.98 9.87
CA SER A 64 -10.72 14.31 11.18
C SER A 64 -9.62 13.34 11.61
N TYR A 65 -9.79 12.03 11.35
CA TYR A 65 -8.81 11.00 11.65
C TYR A 65 -7.56 11.16 10.78
N VAL A 66 -7.75 11.27 9.46
CA VAL A 66 -6.66 11.35 8.48
C VAL A 66 -5.80 12.59 8.72
N LEU A 67 -6.44 13.75 8.92
CA LEU A 67 -5.77 15.04 9.11
C LEU A 67 -5.12 15.20 10.49
N THR A 68 -5.49 14.37 11.47
CA THR A 68 -4.84 14.35 12.79
C THR A 68 -3.83 13.21 12.96
N GLY A 69 -3.60 12.43 11.90
CA GLY A 69 -2.66 11.31 11.89
C GLY A 69 -3.16 10.07 12.63
N LYS A 70 -4.46 9.98 12.91
CA LYS A 70 -5.10 8.82 13.52
C LYS A 70 -5.55 7.81 12.46
N TYR A 71 -5.62 6.55 12.84
CA TYR A 71 -6.33 5.55 12.04
C TYR A 71 -7.83 5.79 12.08
N VAL A 72 -8.44 5.57 10.92
CA VAL A 72 -9.89 5.46 10.77
C VAL A 72 -10.35 4.22 11.54
N PRO A 73 -11.54 4.22 12.18
CA PRO A 73 -12.08 3.04 12.83
C PRO A 73 -12.06 1.78 11.95
N ASP A 74 -11.76 0.64 12.57
CA ASP A 74 -11.51 -0.63 11.87
C ASP A 74 -12.74 -1.08 11.07
N ASP A 75 -13.93 -0.98 11.64
CA ASP A 75 -15.21 -1.31 10.99
C ASP A 75 -15.43 -0.51 9.69
N VAL A 76 -15.16 0.79 9.74
CA VAL A 76 -15.31 1.69 8.60
C VAL A 76 -14.34 1.32 7.47
N ILE A 77 -13.06 1.08 7.81
CA ILE A 77 -12.05 0.79 6.79
C ILE A 77 -12.18 -0.62 6.24
N ILE A 78 -12.53 -1.61 7.05
CA ILE A 78 -12.79 -3.00 6.61
C ILE A 78 -13.95 -3.01 5.61
N SER A 79 -15.07 -2.34 5.94
CA SER A 79 -16.23 -2.24 5.06
C SER A 79 -15.87 -1.62 3.70
N MET A 80 -15.11 -0.51 3.70
CA MET A 80 -14.66 0.14 2.48
C MET A 80 -13.75 -0.77 1.63
N ILE A 81 -12.83 -1.51 2.26
CA ILE A 81 -11.89 -2.39 1.55
C ILE A 81 -12.61 -3.62 0.96
N ASN A 82 -13.56 -4.22 1.68
CA ASN A 82 -14.34 -5.35 1.17
C ASN A 82 -15.09 -4.96 -0.11
N ILE A 83 -15.75 -3.80 -0.14
CA ILE A 83 -16.44 -3.28 -1.34
C ILE A 83 -15.47 -3.14 -2.53
N GLU A 84 -14.24 -2.67 -2.29
CA GLU A 84 -13.25 -2.50 -3.34
C GLU A 84 -12.68 -3.83 -3.84
N ILE A 85 -12.48 -4.82 -2.96
CA ILE A 85 -12.06 -6.18 -3.34
C ILE A 85 -13.16 -6.85 -4.18
N GLU A 86 -14.42 -6.78 -3.75
CA GLU A 86 -15.57 -7.32 -4.48
C GLU A 86 -15.70 -6.72 -5.87
N ARG A 87 -15.48 -5.39 -6.00
CA ARG A 87 -15.48 -4.70 -7.30
C ARG A 87 -14.38 -5.21 -8.24
N VAL A 88 -13.22 -5.59 -7.70
CA VAL A 88 -12.12 -6.17 -8.47
C VAL A 88 -12.41 -7.62 -8.87
N GLY A 89 -13.15 -8.35 -8.04
CA GLY A 89 -13.59 -9.73 -8.30
C GLY A 89 -12.42 -10.71 -8.41
N ASP A 90 -12.45 -11.57 -9.43
CA ASP A 90 -11.46 -12.64 -9.60
C ASP A 90 -10.09 -12.16 -10.07
N LYS A 91 -9.93 -10.90 -10.47
CA LYS A 91 -8.66 -10.37 -10.96
C LYS A 91 -7.58 -10.42 -9.89
N ASN A 92 -6.33 -10.65 -10.30
CA ASN A 92 -5.16 -10.52 -9.43
C ASN A 92 -5.10 -9.11 -8.82
N TRP A 93 -4.85 -9.00 -7.50
CA TRP A 93 -4.83 -7.71 -6.82
C TRP A 93 -3.70 -7.56 -5.80
N LEU A 94 -3.31 -6.30 -5.61
CA LEU A 94 -2.39 -5.83 -4.59
C LEU A 94 -3.10 -4.81 -3.69
N LEU A 95 -3.06 -5.08 -2.39
CA LEU A 95 -3.60 -4.23 -1.34
C LEU A 95 -2.47 -3.39 -0.72
N ASP A 96 -2.58 -2.06 -0.80
CA ASP A 96 -1.60 -1.10 -0.28
C ASP A 96 -2.21 -0.25 0.85
N GLY A 97 -1.53 -0.27 1.99
CA GLY A 97 -1.89 0.54 3.15
C GLY A 97 -3.02 -0.04 4.01
N PHE A 98 -3.37 -1.30 3.81
CA PHE A 98 -4.23 -2.11 4.66
C PHE A 98 -3.75 -3.58 4.57
N PRO A 99 -3.77 -4.35 5.68
CA PRO A 99 -4.22 -3.99 7.02
C PRO A 99 -3.22 -3.11 7.78
N ARG A 100 -3.69 -2.46 8.85
CA ARG A 100 -2.91 -1.62 9.79
C ARG A 100 -3.11 -1.96 11.27
N THR A 101 -4.03 -2.86 11.57
CA THR A 101 -4.26 -3.41 12.93
C THR A 101 -4.37 -4.93 12.83
N LEU A 102 -4.20 -5.62 13.95
CA LEU A 102 -4.38 -7.08 14.00
C LEU A 102 -5.81 -7.48 13.62
N LEU A 103 -6.81 -6.75 14.10
CA LEU A 103 -8.22 -7.01 13.77
C LEU A 103 -8.47 -6.92 12.26
N GLN A 104 -7.93 -5.89 11.59
CA GLN A 104 -8.01 -5.77 10.13
C GLN A 104 -7.35 -6.95 9.42
N THR A 105 -6.21 -7.42 9.94
CA THR A 105 -5.47 -8.56 9.39
C THR A 105 -6.28 -9.86 9.48
N GLU A 106 -6.87 -10.13 10.64
CA GLU A 106 -7.69 -11.31 10.89
C GLU A 106 -8.94 -11.32 10.02
N GLU A 107 -9.67 -10.20 9.98
CA GLU A 107 -10.88 -10.06 9.15
C GLU A 107 -10.57 -10.14 7.65
N LEU A 108 -9.47 -9.54 7.20
CA LEU A 108 -9.02 -9.66 5.81
C LEU A 108 -8.72 -11.11 5.45
N GLN A 109 -7.91 -11.81 6.26
CA GLN A 109 -7.51 -13.18 5.94
C GLN A 109 -8.70 -14.14 5.96
N LYS A 110 -9.70 -13.88 6.81
CA LYS A 110 -10.94 -14.65 6.90
C LYS A 110 -11.86 -14.43 5.69
N ALA A 111 -12.07 -13.18 5.27
CA ALA A 111 -12.97 -12.85 4.17
C ALA A 111 -12.32 -13.04 2.78
N HIS A 112 -11.05 -12.69 2.67
CA HIS A 112 -10.30 -12.64 1.42
C HIS A 112 -8.87 -13.16 1.62
N PRO A 113 -8.67 -14.49 1.66
CA PRO A 113 -7.35 -15.08 1.94
C PRO A 113 -6.25 -14.53 1.03
N VAL A 114 -5.24 -13.95 1.66
CA VAL A 114 -4.01 -13.45 1.03
C VAL A 114 -3.01 -14.60 0.94
N ASN A 115 -2.26 -14.67 -0.16
CA ASN A 115 -1.22 -15.68 -0.38
C ASN A 115 0.20 -15.11 -0.46
N LEU A 116 0.36 -13.78 -0.45
CA LEU A 116 1.66 -13.13 -0.43
C LEU A 116 1.62 -11.81 0.35
N VAL A 117 2.54 -11.65 1.30
CA VAL A 117 2.74 -10.38 2.01
C VAL A 117 4.15 -9.87 1.75
N LEU A 118 4.25 -8.66 1.20
CA LEU A 118 5.50 -7.99 0.89
C LEU A 118 5.77 -6.94 1.98
N TYR A 119 6.78 -7.16 2.83
CA TYR A 119 7.12 -6.22 3.89
C TYR A 119 8.37 -5.41 3.53
N LEU A 120 8.22 -4.09 3.41
CA LEU A 120 9.33 -3.17 3.18
C LEU A 120 9.88 -2.67 4.52
N ASP A 121 11.02 -3.21 4.92
CA ASP A 121 11.75 -2.88 6.14
C ASP A 121 12.82 -1.82 5.85
N VAL A 122 12.45 -0.56 6.02
CA VAL A 122 13.29 0.60 5.70
C VAL A 122 13.67 1.32 6.99
N PRO A 123 14.94 1.72 7.18
CA PRO A 123 15.38 2.43 8.37
C PRO A 123 14.60 3.73 8.64
N ILE A 124 14.30 3.99 9.92
CA ILE A 124 13.61 5.21 10.36
C ILE A 124 14.29 6.51 9.89
N PRO A 125 15.64 6.66 9.93
CA PRO A 125 16.29 7.88 9.43
C PRO A 125 15.96 8.15 7.96
N THR A 126 15.97 7.12 7.11
CA THR A 126 15.61 7.20 5.69
C THR A 126 14.14 7.58 5.50
N ILE A 127 13.25 7.04 6.34
CA ILE A 127 11.81 7.39 6.33
C ILE A 127 11.61 8.89 6.61
N LEU A 128 12.26 9.42 7.66
CA LEU A 128 12.13 10.82 8.04
C LEU A 128 12.64 11.78 6.96
N GLU A 129 13.74 11.43 6.31
CA GLU A 129 14.29 12.20 5.19
C GLU A 129 13.30 12.24 4.01
N ARG A 130 12.72 11.09 3.65
CA ARG A 130 11.76 10.99 2.54
C ARG A 130 10.49 11.82 2.79
N VAL A 131 10.02 11.89 4.03
CA VAL A 131 8.82 12.69 4.36
C VAL A 131 9.03 14.15 4.02
N LYS A 132 10.20 14.71 4.40
CA LYS A 132 10.56 16.10 4.13
C LYS A 132 10.59 16.41 2.63
N ASN A 133 11.00 15.45 1.82
CA ASN A 133 11.26 15.64 0.39
C ASN A 133 10.12 15.16 -0.53
N ARG A 134 9.00 14.68 0.02
CA ARG A 134 7.87 14.16 -0.76
C ARG A 134 7.06 15.26 -1.44
N TRP A 135 6.75 15.12 -2.73
CA TRP A 135 5.87 16.01 -3.50
C TRP A 135 4.82 15.18 -4.22
N VAL A 136 3.66 15.76 -4.49
CA VAL A 136 2.52 15.05 -5.09
C VAL A 136 1.86 15.90 -6.15
N HIS A 137 1.54 15.28 -7.28
CA HIS A 137 0.66 15.86 -8.27
C HIS A 137 -0.79 15.50 -7.94
N LEU A 138 -1.53 16.40 -7.27
CA LEU A 138 -2.86 16.11 -6.70
C LEU A 138 -3.87 15.48 -7.68
N PRO A 139 -4.03 15.98 -8.91
CA PRO A 139 -5.00 15.43 -9.86
C PRO A 139 -4.75 13.95 -10.20
N SER A 140 -3.47 13.56 -10.27
CA SER A 140 -3.09 12.20 -10.69
C SER A 140 -2.72 11.26 -9.55
N GLY A 141 -2.40 11.80 -8.38
CA GLY A 141 -1.82 11.07 -7.26
C GLY A 141 -0.34 10.69 -7.43
N ARG A 142 0.33 11.03 -8.55
CA ARG A 142 1.76 10.76 -8.75
C ARG A 142 2.61 11.39 -7.65
N VAL A 143 3.59 10.63 -7.17
CA VAL A 143 4.43 11.00 -6.04
C VAL A 143 5.88 11.14 -6.49
N TYR A 144 6.49 12.24 -6.10
CA TYR A 144 7.90 12.56 -6.31
C TYR A 144 8.60 12.67 -4.96
N ASN A 145 9.90 12.44 -4.93
CA ASN A 145 10.72 12.61 -3.74
C ASN A 145 12.06 13.18 -4.17
N VAL A 146 12.31 14.44 -3.82
CA VAL A 146 13.53 15.12 -4.21
C VAL A 146 14.73 14.36 -3.63
N GLY A 147 15.66 13.94 -4.50
CA GLY A 147 16.84 13.15 -4.15
C GLY A 147 16.71 11.65 -4.43
N PHE A 148 15.49 11.10 -4.54
CA PHE A 148 15.26 9.69 -4.86
C PHE A 148 14.59 9.53 -6.23
N ASN A 149 13.43 10.15 -6.40
CA ASN A 149 12.70 10.22 -7.67
C ASN A 149 12.27 11.68 -7.90
N SER A 150 13.28 12.54 -8.08
CA SER A 150 13.08 13.96 -8.39
C SER A 150 12.28 14.12 -9.68
N PRO A 151 11.39 15.12 -9.77
CA PRO A 151 10.79 15.49 -11.05
C PRO A 151 11.88 15.99 -12.01
N LYS A 152 11.66 15.81 -13.31
CA LYS A 152 12.54 16.32 -14.37
C LYS A 152 12.69 17.84 -14.29
N VAL A 153 11.61 18.53 -13.94
CA VAL A 153 11.61 19.98 -13.69
C VAL A 153 11.17 20.22 -12.23
N PRO A 154 11.97 20.94 -11.42
CA PRO A 154 11.62 21.20 -10.03
C PRO A 154 10.21 21.77 -9.87
N GLY A 155 9.42 21.15 -9.00
CA GLY A 155 8.06 21.58 -8.70
C GLY A 155 7.01 21.30 -9.78
N LYS A 156 7.33 20.56 -10.85
CA LYS A 156 6.37 20.21 -11.91
C LYS A 156 6.22 18.71 -12.09
N ASP A 157 5.01 18.29 -12.43
CA ASP A 157 4.71 16.91 -12.81
C ASP A 157 5.34 16.56 -14.17
N ASP A 158 5.97 15.39 -14.27
CA ASP A 158 6.70 14.98 -15.47
C ASP A 158 5.80 14.65 -16.67
N VAL A 159 4.50 14.43 -16.43
CA VAL A 159 3.55 14.03 -17.47
C VAL A 159 2.73 15.23 -17.94
N THR A 160 2.23 16.06 -17.01
CA THR A 160 1.34 17.18 -17.33
C THR A 160 2.03 18.54 -17.29
N GLY A 161 3.18 18.67 -16.62
CA GLY A 161 3.84 19.95 -16.39
C GLY A 161 3.15 20.84 -15.35
N GLU A 162 2.06 20.35 -14.73
CA GLU A 162 1.30 21.03 -13.68
C GLU A 162 2.10 21.10 -12.37
N PRO A 163 1.80 22.06 -11.48
CA PRO A 163 2.53 22.23 -10.23
C PRO A 163 2.34 21.05 -9.28
N LEU A 164 3.44 20.67 -8.62
CA LEU A 164 3.43 19.73 -7.50
C LEU A 164 3.11 20.46 -6.20
N SER A 165 2.50 19.75 -5.26
CA SER A 165 2.21 20.26 -3.92
C SER A 165 2.56 19.24 -2.84
N LYS A 166 2.47 19.69 -1.58
CA LYS A 166 2.54 18.84 -0.39
C LYS A 166 1.12 18.43 -0.01
N ARG A 167 0.94 17.22 0.54
CA ARG A 167 -0.35 16.85 1.13
C ARG A 167 -0.48 17.46 2.52
N ASP A 168 -1.71 17.78 2.91
CA ASP A 168 -1.99 18.29 4.25
C ASP A 168 -1.60 17.30 5.35
N ASP A 169 -1.63 16.00 5.03
CA ASP A 169 -1.32 14.91 5.94
C ASP A 169 0.16 14.46 5.91
N ASP A 170 1.02 15.17 5.16
CA ASP A 170 2.48 14.97 5.12
C ASP A 170 3.23 15.91 6.11
N LYS A 171 2.52 16.66 6.96
CA LYS A 171 3.14 17.46 8.03
C LYS A 171 3.91 16.56 9.01
N VAL A 172 5.03 17.08 9.53
CA VAL A 172 5.97 16.30 10.36
C VAL A 172 5.26 15.69 11.57
N GLU A 173 4.41 16.45 12.24
CA GLU A 173 3.70 16.05 13.45
C GLU A 173 2.67 14.95 13.16
N ILE A 174 2.02 15.01 11.99
CA ILE A 174 1.05 14.00 11.54
C ILE A 174 1.78 12.70 11.21
N VAL A 175 2.90 12.79 10.51
CA VAL A 175 3.69 11.62 10.13
C VAL A 175 4.31 10.95 11.36
N GLN A 176 4.78 11.74 12.33
CA GLN A 176 5.29 11.21 13.59
C GLN A 176 4.22 10.39 14.32
N LYS A 177 2.99 10.91 14.46
CA LYS A 177 1.87 10.15 15.04
C LYS A 177 1.59 8.84 14.29
N ARG A 178 1.67 8.86 12.96
CA ARG A 178 1.50 7.65 12.14
C ARG A 178 2.61 6.64 12.36
N LEU A 179 3.85 7.10 12.55
CA LEU A 179 5.00 6.24 12.87
C LEU A 179 4.86 5.63 14.27
N GLU A 180 4.39 6.39 15.26
CA GLU A 180 4.11 5.90 16.61
C GLU A 180 3.00 4.83 16.61
N GLN A 181 1.90 5.05 15.87
CA GLN A 181 0.84 4.05 15.72
C GLN A 181 1.33 2.80 15.00
N TYR A 182 2.09 2.99 13.92
CA TYR A 182 2.70 1.90 13.18
C TYR A 182 3.61 1.05 14.08
N ALA A 183 4.50 1.68 14.86
CA ALA A 183 5.42 0.97 15.75
C ALA A 183 4.68 0.07 16.76
N LYS A 184 3.50 0.49 17.23
CA LYS A 184 2.68 -0.30 18.18
C LYS A 184 1.89 -1.42 17.52
N ALA A 185 1.44 -1.23 16.28
CA ALA A 185 0.54 -2.15 15.61
C ALA A 185 1.24 -3.14 14.67
N ASN A 186 2.46 -2.83 14.23
CA ASN A 186 3.12 -3.58 13.16
C ASN A 186 3.57 -4.98 13.58
N GLU A 187 4.17 -5.14 14.76
CA GLU A 187 4.68 -6.44 15.21
C GLU A 187 3.59 -7.54 15.20
N PRO A 188 2.40 -7.36 15.82
CA PRO A 188 1.35 -8.37 15.77
C PRO A 188 0.93 -8.78 14.36
N ILE A 189 0.92 -7.84 13.41
CA ILE A 189 0.56 -8.10 12.00
C ILE A 189 1.65 -8.95 11.33
N LEU A 190 2.92 -8.60 11.55
CA LEU A 190 4.04 -9.37 10.99
C LEU A 190 4.06 -10.79 11.56
N THR A 191 3.91 -10.94 12.88
CA THR A 191 3.86 -12.25 13.54
C THR A 191 2.71 -13.11 12.99
N PHE A 192 1.54 -12.54 12.77
CA PHE A 192 0.41 -13.24 12.17
C PHE A 192 0.76 -13.80 10.78
N TYR A 193 1.32 -12.97 9.88
CA TYR A 193 1.66 -13.39 8.53
C TYR A 193 2.90 -14.28 8.45
N GLU A 194 3.85 -14.15 9.38
CA GLU A 194 4.96 -15.09 9.56
C GLU A 194 4.43 -16.48 9.95
N GLY A 195 3.46 -16.54 10.89
CA GLY A 195 2.82 -17.79 11.29
C GLY A 195 2.12 -18.52 10.14
N LEU A 196 1.66 -17.79 9.12
CA LEU A 196 1.09 -18.35 7.90
C LEU A 196 2.13 -18.71 6.82
N GLY A 197 3.40 -18.33 7.01
CA GLY A 197 4.48 -18.61 6.04
C GLY A 197 4.38 -17.81 4.74
N ILE A 198 3.61 -16.72 4.70
CA ILE A 198 3.38 -15.90 3.50
C ILE A 198 4.06 -14.52 3.56
N LEU A 199 4.73 -14.20 4.67
CA LEU A 199 5.51 -12.97 4.81
C LEU A 199 6.86 -13.05 4.10
N ASN A 200 7.15 -12.07 3.24
CA ASN A 200 8.44 -11.88 2.58
C ASN A 200 8.98 -10.49 2.92
N THR A 201 10.12 -10.45 3.61
CA THR A 201 10.74 -9.21 4.11
C THR A 201 11.84 -8.71 3.19
N PHE A 202 11.78 -7.43 2.85
CA PHE A 202 12.74 -6.74 1.98
C PHE A 202 13.38 -5.58 2.74
N ARG A 203 14.65 -5.77 3.11
CA ARG A 203 15.45 -4.79 3.87
C ARG A 203 16.33 -3.97 2.92
N GLY A 204 16.25 -2.65 3.02
CA GLY A 204 17.06 -1.76 2.18
C GLY A 204 16.67 -0.30 2.29
N ASN A 205 17.43 0.55 1.59
CA ASN A 205 17.31 2.00 1.71
C ASN A 205 16.57 2.64 0.55
N THR A 206 16.44 1.97 -0.59
CA THR A 206 15.81 2.53 -1.80
C THR A 206 14.89 1.52 -2.47
N THR A 207 13.86 2.00 -3.16
CA THR A 207 12.98 1.10 -3.92
C THR A 207 13.68 0.47 -5.13
N ASP A 208 14.76 1.07 -5.63
CA ASP A 208 15.56 0.53 -6.73
C ASP A 208 16.36 -0.70 -6.30
N GLU A 209 16.97 -0.62 -5.13
CA GLU A 209 17.66 -1.75 -4.49
C GLU A 209 16.70 -2.92 -4.22
N LEU A 210 15.50 -2.64 -3.72
CA LEU A 210 14.53 -3.67 -3.35
C LEU A 210 13.80 -4.29 -4.54
N TRP A 211 13.69 -3.57 -5.66
CA TRP A 211 12.81 -3.96 -6.78
C TRP A 211 13.14 -5.32 -7.40
N PRO A 212 14.41 -5.68 -7.70
CA PRO A 212 14.75 -6.98 -8.27
C PRO A 212 14.22 -8.15 -7.41
N HIS A 213 14.43 -8.08 -6.09
CA HIS A 213 14.01 -9.13 -5.16
C HIS A 213 12.49 -9.22 -5.04
N VAL A 214 11.80 -8.07 -5.01
CA VAL A 214 10.33 -8.02 -4.98
C VAL A 214 9.76 -8.63 -6.27
N LYS A 215 10.32 -8.27 -7.42
CA LYS A 215 9.92 -8.80 -8.73
C LYS A 215 10.10 -10.32 -8.80
N ASP A 216 11.27 -10.83 -8.41
CA ASP A 216 11.57 -12.27 -8.43
C ASP A 216 10.64 -13.05 -7.49
N THR A 217 10.26 -12.45 -6.35
CA THR A 217 9.30 -13.05 -5.43
C THR A 217 7.91 -13.15 -6.05
N ILE A 218 7.39 -12.05 -6.63
CA ILE A 218 6.05 -12.03 -7.24
C ILE A 218 5.97 -12.98 -8.44
N THR A 219 7.04 -13.11 -9.22
CA THR A 219 7.09 -14.00 -10.41
C THR A 219 6.81 -15.47 -10.06
N LYS A 220 6.96 -15.88 -8.80
CA LYS A 220 6.63 -17.24 -8.35
C LYS A 220 5.12 -17.48 -8.17
N PHE A 221 4.32 -16.40 -8.18
CA PHE A 221 2.87 -16.42 -7.93
C PHE A 221 2.04 -16.05 -9.17
N LEU A 222 2.67 -15.63 -10.27
CA LEU A 222 2.05 -15.18 -11.52
C LEU A 222 2.63 -15.94 -12.71
#